data_AF-A0A8J6T547-F1
#
_entry.id   AF-A0A8J6T547-F1
#
_cell.length_a   1.000
_cell.length_b   1.000
_cell.length_c   1.000
_cell.angle_alpha   90.00
_cell.angle_beta   90.00
_cell.angle_gamma   90.00
#
_symmetry.space_group_name_H-M   'P 1'
#
loop_
_entity.id
_entity.type
_entity.pdbx_description
1 polymer ?
#
loop_
_entity_poly.entity_id
_entity_poly.type
_entity_poly.pdbx_seq_one_letter_code
_entity_poly.pdbx_strand_id
1 'polypeptide(L)'
;MILDMFKRFLGQAPTVLSTDEAVHTSGSIPVQKNQIATKERQEEMIDLERVFREFGIGLDHLIKSTPPHINLRLRLIKASQQLAQDAEIMRELIKLKHLPVDEFAQRSGLSRKITKQHSKYLISIALIYYGPYPNIRQYLQTDIPQK
;
A
#
# COMPACT_ATOMS: atom_id res chain seq x y z
N MET A 1 6.11 10.03 6.42
CA MET A 1 5.21 8.93 6.85
C MET A 1 4.93 7.97 5.68
N ILE A 2 3.75 7.90 5.04
CA ILE A 2 3.54 7.00 3.86
C ILE A 2 4.33 7.44 2.61
N LEU A 3 4.51 8.75 2.44
CA LEU A 3 5.37 9.33 1.39
C LEU A 3 6.84 8.94 1.60
N ASP A 4 7.30 8.89 2.85
CA ASP A 4 8.66 8.46 3.21
C ASP A 4 8.80 6.95 3.10
N MET A 5 7.77 6.17 3.42
CA MET A 5 7.74 4.73 3.21
C MET A 5 8.00 4.43 1.72
N PHE A 6 7.19 5.01 0.83
CA PHE A 6 7.40 4.81 -0.61
C PHE A 6 8.71 5.41 -1.10
N LYS A 7 9.14 6.59 -0.65
CA LYS A 7 10.41 7.19 -1.09
C LYS A 7 11.65 6.44 -0.57
N ARG A 8 11.64 5.94 0.67
CA ARG A 8 12.73 5.13 1.26
C ARG A 8 12.75 3.71 0.71
N PHE A 9 11.60 3.21 0.27
CA PHE A 9 11.50 1.91 -0.39
C PHE A 9 11.89 2.02 -1.87
N LEU A 10 11.43 3.04 -2.60
CA LEU A 10 11.86 3.33 -3.99
C LEU A 10 13.33 3.77 -4.06
N GLY A 11 13.84 4.45 -3.04
CA GLY A 11 15.27 4.76 -2.90
C GLY A 11 16.14 3.55 -2.54
N GLN A 12 15.52 2.41 -2.21
CA GLN A 12 16.16 1.09 -2.04
C GLN A 12 15.72 0.10 -3.13
N ALA A 13 14.96 0.53 -4.13
CA ALA A 13 14.70 -0.30 -5.28
C ALA A 13 16.02 -0.48 -6.02
N PRO A 14 16.53 -1.70 -6.21
CA PRO A 14 17.51 -1.90 -7.25
C PRO A 14 16.79 -1.50 -8.55
N THR A 15 17.39 -0.58 -9.30
CA THR A 15 17.05 -0.35 -10.71
C THR A 15 17.27 -1.68 -11.44
N VAL A 16 16.29 -2.58 -11.40
CA VAL A 16 16.27 -3.79 -12.22
C VAL A 16 15.29 -3.58 -13.35
N LEU A 17 15.63 -2.61 -14.20
CA LEU A 17 15.40 -2.78 -15.62
C LEU A 17 16.78 -2.77 -16.28
N SER A 18 17.10 -3.92 -16.88
CA SER A 18 18.26 -4.19 -17.75
C SER A 18 19.46 -4.88 -17.09
N THR A 19 19.51 -6.18 -17.42
CA THR A 19 20.68 -6.97 -17.86
C THR A 19 21.64 -7.47 -16.78
N ASP A 20 21.73 -8.82 -16.77
CA ASP A 20 22.90 -9.69 -16.59
C ASP A 20 24.02 -9.20 -15.66
N GLU A 21 24.34 -10.00 -14.65
CA GLU A 21 25.73 -10.33 -14.27
C GLU A 21 25.69 -11.33 -13.09
N ALA A 22 26.35 -12.46 -13.30
CA ALA A 22 26.50 -13.55 -12.34
C ALA A 22 27.49 -13.17 -11.22
N VAL A 23 27.28 -13.65 -9.98
CA VAL A 23 28.37 -13.70 -8.99
C VAL A 23 28.34 -15.01 -8.19
N HIS A 24 29.40 -15.78 -8.43
CA HIS A 24 29.97 -16.81 -7.59
C HIS A 24 30.78 -16.15 -6.47
N THR A 25 30.70 -16.62 -5.22
CA THR A 25 31.86 -16.90 -4.32
C THR A 25 31.41 -17.16 -2.87
N SER A 26 31.98 -18.23 -2.31
CA SER A 26 31.88 -18.76 -0.95
C SER A 26 32.28 -17.79 0.18
N GLY A 27 31.57 -17.87 1.31
CA GLY A 27 31.98 -17.32 2.61
C GLY A 27 30.84 -17.32 3.64
N SER A 28 31.02 -17.98 4.78
CA SER A 28 29.97 -18.24 5.78
C SER A 28 29.83 -17.14 6.85
N ILE A 29 28.58 -16.95 7.35
CA ILE A 29 28.07 -16.20 8.55
C ILE A 29 27.83 -14.68 8.37
N PRO A 30 26.72 -14.02 8.83
CA PRO A 30 25.29 -14.33 8.93
C PRO A 30 24.47 -13.40 7.97
N VAL A 31 24.90 -13.26 6.72
CA VAL A 31 24.33 -12.28 5.76
C VAL A 31 22.94 -12.69 5.24
N GLN A 32 22.52 -13.93 5.49
CA GLN A 32 21.35 -14.54 4.85
C GLN A 32 20.00 -13.97 5.34
N LYS A 33 19.83 -13.74 6.65
CA LYS A 33 18.53 -13.32 7.21
C LYS A 33 18.09 -11.93 6.74
N ASN A 34 19.02 -10.99 6.65
CA ASN A 34 18.69 -9.63 6.21
C ASN A 34 18.43 -9.55 4.69
N GLN A 35 19.15 -10.37 3.91
CA GLN A 35 18.90 -10.47 2.47
C GLN A 35 17.53 -11.10 2.15
N ILE A 36 17.14 -12.16 2.87
CA ILE A 36 15.83 -12.81 2.67
C ILE A 36 14.68 -11.86 3.02
N ALA A 37 14.72 -11.21 4.19
CA ALA A 37 13.70 -10.24 4.60
C ALA A 37 13.65 -8.99 3.70
N THR A 38 14.71 -8.71 2.95
CA THR A 38 14.73 -7.65 1.93
C THR A 38 14.08 -8.13 0.64
N LYS A 39 14.34 -9.37 0.22
CA LYS A 39 13.73 -10.02 -0.94
C LYS A 39 12.20 -10.18 -0.79
N GLU A 40 11.74 -10.71 0.34
CA GLU A 40 10.31 -10.88 0.62
C GLU A 40 9.54 -9.56 0.52
N ARG A 41 10.15 -8.48 1.04
CA ARG A 41 9.61 -7.13 0.94
C ARG A 41 9.50 -6.62 -0.50
N GLN A 42 10.54 -6.88 -1.30
CA GLN A 42 10.58 -6.48 -2.71
C GLN A 42 9.50 -7.22 -3.50
N GLU A 43 9.35 -8.52 -3.26
CA GLU A 43 8.30 -9.34 -3.88
C GLU A 43 6.90 -8.84 -3.51
N GLU A 44 6.63 -8.54 -2.23
CA GLU A 44 5.37 -7.94 -1.79
C GLU A 44 5.08 -6.61 -2.52
N MET A 45 6.10 -5.76 -2.71
CA MET A 45 5.91 -4.47 -3.37
C MET A 45 5.64 -4.63 -4.86
N ILE A 46 6.36 -5.53 -5.54
CA ILE A 46 6.14 -5.80 -6.97
C ILE A 46 4.71 -6.31 -7.17
N ASP A 47 4.24 -7.22 -6.32
CA ASP A 47 2.87 -7.71 -6.40
C ASP A 47 1.85 -6.61 -6.08
N LEU A 48 2.08 -5.80 -5.04
CA LEU A 48 1.21 -4.69 -4.68
C LEU A 48 1.13 -3.65 -5.81
N GLU A 49 2.24 -3.33 -6.46
CA GLU A 49 2.28 -2.42 -7.60
C GLU A 49 1.47 -2.98 -8.77
N ARG A 50 1.62 -4.28 -9.07
CA ARG A 50 0.83 -4.98 -10.08
C ARG A 50 -0.66 -4.87 -9.76
N VAL A 51 -1.05 -5.12 -8.52
CA VAL A 51 -2.44 -4.98 -8.06
C VAL A 51 -2.91 -3.54 -8.23
N PHE A 52 -2.15 -2.53 -7.78
CA PHE A 52 -2.53 -1.12 -7.94
C PHE A 52 -2.73 -0.71 -9.39
N ARG A 53 -1.91 -1.23 -10.32
CA ARG A 53 -2.06 -0.99 -11.75
C ARG A 53 -3.39 -1.53 -12.29
N GLU A 54 -3.91 -2.65 -11.78
CA GLU A 54 -5.25 -3.16 -12.12
C GLU A 54 -6.38 -2.19 -11.73
N PHE A 55 -6.15 -1.33 -10.73
CA PHE A 55 -7.09 -0.29 -10.29
C PHE A 55 -6.78 1.09 -10.91
N GLY A 56 -5.84 1.18 -11.84
CA GLY A 56 -5.40 2.44 -12.45
C GLY A 56 -4.72 3.39 -11.45
N ILE A 57 -4.10 2.83 -10.42
CA ILE A 57 -3.38 3.57 -9.38
C ILE A 57 -1.88 3.43 -9.63
N GLY A 58 -1.23 4.51 -10.06
CA GLY A 58 0.23 4.59 -10.11
C GLY A 58 0.79 4.95 -8.73
N LEU A 59 1.94 4.36 -8.36
CA LEU A 59 2.60 4.65 -7.09
C LEU A 59 2.94 6.13 -6.92
N ASP A 60 3.49 6.77 -7.96
CA ASP A 60 3.77 8.21 -7.93
C ASP A 60 2.52 9.06 -7.70
N HIS A 61 1.39 8.64 -8.27
CA HIS A 61 0.12 9.32 -8.08
C HIS A 61 -0.42 9.09 -6.66
N LEU A 62 -0.28 7.88 -6.11
CA LEU A 62 -0.67 7.57 -4.73
C LEU A 62 0.10 8.45 -3.74
N ILE A 63 1.41 8.54 -3.91
CA ILE A 63 2.33 9.41 -3.17
C ILE A 63 1.80 10.86 -3.21
N LYS A 64 1.56 11.42 -4.41
CA LYS A 64 1.05 12.78 -4.58
C LYS A 64 -0.36 13.00 -3.99
N SER A 65 -1.21 11.98 -4.02
CA SER A 65 -2.60 12.04 -3.52
C SER A 65 -2.73 11.84 -2.01
N THR A 66 -1.61 11.54 -1.33
CA THR A 66 -1.59 11.36 0.12
C THR A 66 -1.97 12.66 0.82
N PRO A 67 -2.99 12.68 1.69
CA PRO A 67 -3.40 13.90 2.36
C PRO A 67 -2.26 14.48 3.21
N PRO A 68 -2.01 15.80 3.14
CA PRO A 68 -0.92 16.43 3.89
C PRO A 68 -1.22 16.46 5.39
N HIS A 69 -2.48 16.71 5.75
CA HIS A 69 -2.92 16.85 7.13
C HIS A 69 -3.07 15.49 7.82
N ILE A 70 -2.43 15.35 8.98
CA ILE A 70 -2.43 14.11 9.77
C ILE A 70 -3.84 13.66 10.17
N ASN A 71 -4.71 14.57 10.62
CA ASN A 71 -6.06 14.24 11.07
C ASN A 71 -6.92 13.62 9.96
N LEU A 72 -6.89 14.20 8.75
CA LEU A 72 -7.60 13.66 7.59
C LEU A 72 -7.02 12.30 7.18
N ARG A 73 -5.69 12.19 7.15
CA ARG A 73 -5.00 10.95 6.80
C ARG A 73 -5.36 9.81 7.78
N LEU A 74 -5.34 10.05 9.09
CA LEU A 74 -5.74 9.06 10.09
C LEU A 74 -7.19 8.60 9.90
N ARG A 75 -8.10 9.54 9.62
CA ARG A 75 -9.50 9.20 9.29
C ARG A 75 -9.61 8.32 8.05
N LEU A 76 -8.88 8.63 6.98
CA LEU A 76 -8.90 7.83 5.75
C LEU A 76 -8.30 6.44 5.96
N ILE A 77 -7.20 6.33 6.71
CA ILE A 77 -6.60 5.02 7.02
C ILE A 77 -7.60 4.17 7.81
N LYS A 78 -8.21 4.73 8.86
CA LYS A 78 -9.24 4.04 9.65
C LYS A 78 -10.42 3.58 8.77
N ALA A 79 -10.93 4.46 7.91
CA ALA A 79 -12.00 4.12 6.97
C ALA A 79 -11.58 3.02 5.99
N SER A 80 -10.33 3.03 5.52
CA SER A 80 -9.79 2.00 4.61
C SER A 80 -9.61 0.64 5.29
N GLN A 81 -9.28 0.62 6.58
CA GLN A 81 -9.25 -0.61 7.37
C GLN A 81 -10.65 -1.19 7.54
N GLN A 82 -11.66 -0.34 7.78
CA GLN A 82 -13.06 -0.75 7.81
C GLN A 82 -13.49 -1.30 6.45
N LEU A 83 -13.11 -0.62 5.36
CA LEU A 83 -13.34 -1.10 4.00
C LEU A 83 -12.77 -2.51 3.80
N ALA A 84 -11.51 -2.74 4.16
CA ALA A 84 -10.85 -4.05 4.00
C ALA A 84 -11.51 -5.19 4.79
N GLN A 85 -12.24 -4.87 5.87
CA GLN A 85 -12.98 -5.83 6.70
C GLN A 85 -14.42 -6.04 6.19
N ASP A 86 -14.94 -5.12 5.37
CA ASP A 86 -16.27 -5.21 4.78
C ASP A 86 -16.23 -6.07 3.51
N ALA A 87 -16.55 -7.35 3.67
CA ALA A 87 -16.52 -8.32 2.58
C ALA A 87 -17.52 -8.02 1.45
N GLU A 88 -18.58 -7.25 1.71
CA GLU A 88 -19.56 -6.88 0.68
C GLU A 88 -18.95 -5.81 -0.22
N ILE A 89 -18.55 -4.67 0.36
CA ILE A 89 -17.97 -3.57 -0.40
C ILE A 89 -16.65 -3.99 -1.06
N MET A 90 -15.81 -4.81 -0.40
CA MET A 90 -14.56 -5.28 -1.01
C MET A 90 -14.80 -6.14 -2.24
N ARG A 91 -15.82 -7.01 -2.23
CA ARG A 91 -16.16 -7.82 -3.41
C ARG A 91 -16.57 -6.92 -4.57
N GLU A 92 -17.40 -5.92 -4.32
CA GLU A 92 -17.79 -4.95 -5.34
C GLU A 92 -16.59 -4.16 -5.87
N LEU A 93 -15.76 -3.64 -4.97
CA LEU A 93 -14.55 -2.90 -5.31
C LEU A 93 -13.62 -3.73 -6.20
N ILE A 94 -13.39 -5.01 -5.88
CA ILE A 94 -12.51 -5.89 -6.66
C ILE A 94 -13.13 -6.19 -8.03
N LYS A 95 -14.44 -6.44 -8.08
CA LYS A 95 -15.18 -6.72 -9.33
C LYS A 95 -15.21 -5.51 -10.26
N LEU A 96 -15.48 -4.34 -9.71
CA LEU A 96 -15.71 -3.11 -10.46
C LEU A 96 -14.43 -2.27 -10.66
N LYS A 97 -13.36 -2.61 -9.94
CA LYS A 97 -12.07 -1.88 -9.90
C LYS A 97 -12.22 -0.40 -9.52
N HIS A 98 -13.30 -0.01 -8.85
CA HIS A 98 -13.53 1.32 -8.33
C HIS A 98 -14.28 1.27 -7.00
N LEU A 99 -14.16 2.33 -6.19
CA LEU A 99 -14.83 2.44 -4.90
C LEU A 99 -16.30 2.84 -5.08
N PRO A 100 -17.28 2.07 -4.57
CA PRO A 100 -18.67 2.51 -4.49
C PRO A 100 -18.80 3.64 -3.46
N VAL A 101 -18.65 4.88 -3.94
CA VAL A 101 -18.51 6.08 -3.10
C VAL A 101 -19.70 6.30 -2.18
N ASP A 102 -20.91 6.08 -2.69
CA ASP A 102 -22.15 6.37 -1.96
C ASP A 102 -22.34 5.41 -0.79
N GLU A 103 -22.18 4.13 -1.04
CA GLU A 103 -22.30 3.09 -0.03
C GLU A 103 -21.17 3.18 1.01
N PHE A 104 -19.92 3.33 0.55
CA PHE A 104 -18.79 3.42 1.45
C PHE A 104 -18.83 4.68 2.33
N ALA A 105 -19.27 5.83 1.80
CA ALA A 105 -19.43 7.04 2.61
C ALA A 105 -20.42 6.85 3.76
N GLN A 106 -21.53 6.14 3.52
CA GLN A 106 -22.53 5.85 4.56
C GLN A 106 -21.95 4.94 5.66
N ARG A 107 -21.18 3.90 5.29
CA ARG A 107 -20.59 2.96 6.26
C ARG A 107 -19.39 3.55 7.02
N SER A 108 -18.57 4.37 6.37
CA SER A 108 -17.31 4.89 6.95
C SER A 108 -17.46 6.17 7.78
N GLY A 109 -18.60 6.85 7.71
CA GLY A 109 -18.80 8.16 8.35
C GLY A 109 -17.98 9.28 7.70
N LEU A 110 -17.38 9.05 6.54
CA LEU A 110 -16.76 10.09 5.72
C LEU A 110 -17.83 10.78 4.87
N SER A 111 -17.64 12.09 4.62
CA SER A 111 -18.52 12.77 3.68
C SER A 111 -18.25 12.27 2.26
N ARG A 112 -19.30 12.21 1.44
CA ARG A 112 -19.21 11.83 0.02
C ARG A 112 -18.10 12.58 -0.72
N LYS A 113 -17.93 13.88 -0.44
CA LYS A 113 -16.88 14.73 -1.01
C LYS A 113 -15.49 14.19 -0.70
N ILE A 114 -15.21 13.89 0.58
CA ILE A 114 -13.91 13.36 1.02
C ILE A 114 -13.66 11.97 0.44
N THR A 115 -14.67 11.10 0.47
CA THR A 115 -14.59 9.75 -0.10
C THR A 115 -14.26 9.79 -1.60
N LYS A 116 -14.96 10.62 -2.37
CA LYS A 116 -14.71 10.78 -3.80
C LYS A 116 -13.31 11.32 -4.07
N GLN A 117 -12.93 12.39 -3.36
CA GLN A 117 -11.64 13.07 -3.54
C GLN A 117 -10.44 12.17 -3.23
N HIS A 118 -10.56 11.30 -2.22
CA HIS A 118 -9.48 10.41 -1.79
C HIS A 118 -9.75 8.94 -2.11
N SER A 119 -10.62 8.64 -3.07
CA SER A 119 -11.02 7.28 -3.45
C SER A 119 -9.83 6.37 -3.78
N LYS A 120 -8.89 6.84 -4.61
CA LYS A 120 -7.66 6.08 -4.93
C LYS A 120 -6.82 5.78 -3.69
N TYR A 121 -6.70 6.74 -2.78
CA TYR A 121 -5.96 6.54 -1.52
C TYR A 121 -6.66 5.51 -0.63
N LEU A 122 -7.99 5.60 -0.50
CA LEU A 122 -8.79 4.65 0.26
C LEU A 122 -8.67 3.22 -0.29
N ILE A 123 -8.82 3.06 -1.61
CA ILE A 123 -8.64 1.78 -2.30
C ILE A 123 -7.24 1.21 -2.03
N SER A 124 -6.20 2.05 -2.16
CA SER A 124 -4.81 1.60 -2.00
C SER A 124 -4.55 1.05 -0.60
N ILE A 125 -4.97 1.78 0.44
CA ILE A 125 -4.79 1.33 1.81
C ILE A 125 -5.64 0.08 2.08
N ALA A 126 -6.88 0.03 1.57
CA ALA A 126 -7.74 -1.14 1.74
C ALA A 126 -7.15 -2.40 1.10
N LEU A 127 -6.57 -2.29 -0.11
CA LEU A 127 -5.89 -3.40 -0.79
C LEU A 127 -4.66 -3.90 -0.01
N ILE A 128 -3.90 -3.01 0.64
CA ILE A 128 -2.78 -3.41 1.51
C ILE A 128 -3.28 -4.21 2.71
N TYR A 129 -4.39 -3.77 3.33
CA TYR A 129 -4.95 -4.48 4.50
C TYR A 129 -5.63 -5.80 4.11
N TYR A 130 -6.29 -5.85 2.95
CA TYR A 130 -6.98 -7.02 2.44
C TYR A 130 -6.04 -8.09 1.89
N GLY A 131 -4.96 -7.69 1.20
CA GLY A 131 -4.00 -8.62 0.58
C GLY A 131 -2.96 -9.20 1.54
N PRO A 132 -2.14 -10.16 1.10
CA PRO A 132 -1.15 -10.85 1.92
C PRO A 132 0.16 -10.05 2.03
N TYR A 133 0.11 -8.81 2.55
CA TYR A 133 1.29 -7.93 2.65
C TYR A 133 1.72 -7.65 4.10
N PRO A 134 2.14 -8.66 4.88
CA PRO A 134 2.52 -8.48 6.28
C PRO A 134 3.68 -7.50 6.45
N ASN A 135 4.71 -7.54 5.60
CA ASN A 135 5.83 -6.62 5.72
C ASN A 135 5.35 -5.18 5.48
N ILE A 136 4.66 -4.92 4.36
CA ILE A 136 4.15 -3.57 4.04
C ILE A 136 3.21 -3.06 5.16
N ARG A 137 2.34 -3.90 5.70
CA ARG A 137 1.46 -3.54 6.82
C ARG A 137 2.23 -3.18 8.09
N GLN A 138 3.29 -3.91 8.42
CA GLN A 138 4.12 -3.61 9.59
C GLN A 138 4.78 -2.24 9.47
N TYR A 139 5.21 -1.84 8.26
CA TYR A 139 5.72 -0.49 8.01
C TYR A 139 4.65 0.58 8.23
N LEU A 140 3.44 0.37 7.70
CA LEU A 140 2.33 1.30 7.91
C LEU A 140 2.00 1.49 9.39
N GLN A 141 2.04 0.43 10.20
CA GLN A 141 1.74 0.49 11.63
C GLN A 141 2.82 1.20 12.45
N THR A 142 4.09 1.06 12.08
CA THR A 142 5.24 1.65 12.80
C THR A 142 5.22 3.18 12.72
N ASP A 143 4.75 3.72 11.60
CA ASP A 143 4.77 5.16 11.32
C ASP A 143 3.45 5.88 11.69
N ILE A 144 2.37 5.15 11.99
CA ILE A 144 1.12 5.72 12.47
C ILE A 144 1.23 5.87 14.00
N PRO A 145 1.12 7.10 14.56
CA PRO A 145 1.09 7.26 16.01
C PRO A 145 -0.09 6.47 16.57
N GLN A 146 0.22 5.39 17.27
CA GLN A 146 -0.74 4.65 18.06
C GLN A 146 -0.90 5.43 19.36
N LYS A 147 -1.96 6.25 19.42
CA LYS A 147 -2.42 7.03 20.59
C LYS A 147 -2.04 8.51 20.57
#